data_AF-A0A6V8D698-F1
#
_entry.id   AF-A0A6V8D698-F1
#
_cell.length_a   1.000
_cell.length_b   1.000
_cell.length_c   1.000
_cell.angle_alpha   90.00
_cell.angle_beta   90.00
_cell.angle_gamma   90.00
#
_symmetry.space_group_name_H-M   'P 1'
#
loop_
_entity.id
_entity.type
_entity.pdbx_description
1 polymer ?
#
loop_
_entity_poly.entity_id
_entity_poly.type
_entity_poly.pdbx_seq_one_letter_code
_entity_poly.pdbx_strand_id
1 'polypeptide(L)' 'VAVVKATNASVRVLCGAGVKNGEDVATAISLGAEGVLLASGVTKATDVALVLADLVSKLH' A
#
# COMPACT_ATOMS: atom_id res chain seq x y z
N VAL A 1 -3.98 -6.01 -11.36
CA VAL A 1 -5.33 -6.01 -10.73
C VAL A 1 -6.41 -6.56 -11.66
N ALA A 2 -6.49 -6.09 -12.92
CA ALA A 2 -7.56 -6.45 -13.86
C ALA A 2 -7.87 -7.96 -13.97
N VAL A 3 -6.84 -8.81 -14.08
CA VAL A 3 -7.02 -10.27 -14.19
C VAL A 3 -7.76 -10.84 -12.98
N VAL A 4 -7.37 -10.46 -11.76
CA VAL A 4 -8.04 -10.93 -10.53
C VAL A 4 -9.50 -10.48 -10.50
N LYS A 5 -9.77 -9.22 -10.88
CA LYS A 5 -11.14 -8.67 -10.90
C LYS A 5 -12.03 -9.30 -11.97
N ALA A 6 -11.46 -9.67 -13.12
CA ALA A 6 -12.17 -10.43 -14.15
C ALA A 6 -12.53 -11.85 -13.68
N THR A 7 -11.66 -12.49 -12.88
CA THR A 7 -11.91 -13.83 -12.32
C THR A 7 -12.93 -13.77 -11.18
N ASN A 8 -12.79 -12.85 -10.24
CA ASN A 8 -13.72 -12.65 -9.13
C ASN A 8 -13.61 -11.22 -8.57
N ALA A 9 -14.62 -10.40 -8.85
CA ALA A 9 -14.67 -9.02 -8.41
C ALA A 9 -14.71 -8.85 -6.88
N SER A 10 -15.15 -9.86 -6.12
CA SER A 10 -15.21 -9.81 -4.65
C SER A 10 -13.85 -9.97 -3.97
N VAL A 11 -12.83 -10.45 -4.70
CA VAL A 11 -11.48 -10.61 -4.17
C VAL A 11 -10.80 -9.25 -4.15
N ARG A 12 -10.38 -8.81 -2.96
CA ARG A 12 -9.61 -7.58 -2.79
C ARG A 12 -8.15 -7.79 -3.16
N VAL A 13 -7.56 -6.83 -3.86
CA VAL A 13 -6.15 -6.91 -4.27
C VAL A 13 -5.32 -5.88 -3.50
N LEU A 14 -4.27 -6.34 -2.83
CA LEU A 14 -3.31 -5.48 -2.13
C LEU A 14 -1.95 -5.52 -2.83
N CYS A 15 -1.23 -4.40 -2.84
CA CYS A 15 0.15 -4.32 -3.31
C CYS A 15 1.12 -4.49 -2.13
N GLY A 16 2.25 -5.15 -2.31
CA GLY A 16 3.23 -5.32 -1.23
C GLY A 16 4.65 -5.41 -1.78
N ALA A 17 5.61 -5.57 -0.86
CA ALA A 17 7.06 -5.59 -1.11
C ALA A 17 7.60 -4.28 -1.73
N GLY A 18 8.32 -3.51 -0.91
CA GLY A 18 9.02 -2.30 -1.37
C GLY A 18 8.29 -0.98 -1.13
N VAL A 19 7.06 -0.99 -0.58
CA VAL A 19 6.32 0.21 -0.16
C VAL A 19 7.00 0.86 1.06
N LYS A 20 7.37 2.14 0.97
CA LYS A 20 8.17 2.84 1.99
C LYS A 20 7.60 4.20 2.41
N ASN A 21 6.80 4.86 1.59
CA ASN A 21 6.27 6.21 1.85
C ASN A 21 4.86 6.40 1.28
N GLY A 22 4.26 7.58 1.48
CA GLY A 22 2.91 7.87 0.97
C GLY A 22 2.78 7.85 -0.56
N GLU A 23 3.85 8.18 -1.31
CA GLU A 23 3.83 8.16 -2.78
C GLU A 23 3.73 6.73 -3.33
N ASP A 24 4.42 5.77 -2.70
CA ASP A 24 4.30 4.35 -3.05
C ASP A 24 2.87 3.85 -2.81
N VAL A 25 2.24 4.27 -1.71
CA VAL A 25 0.85 3.92 -1.38
C VAL A 25 -0.12 4.53 -2.40
N ALA A 26 0.02 5.82 -2.71
CA ALA A 26 -0.80 6.49 -3.71
C ALA A 26 -0.65 5.86 -5.10
N THR A 27 0.57 5.46 -5.46
CA THR A 27 0.85 4.74 -6.72
C THR A 27 0.20 3.37 -6.75
N ALA A 28 0.28 2.59 -5.66
CA ALA A 28 -0.38 1.30 -5.58
C ALA A 28 -1.91 1.43 -5.80
N ILE A 29 -2.52 2.45 -5.19
CA ILE A 29 -3.95 2.72 -5.32
C ILE A 29 -4.30 3.17 -6.75
N SER A 30 -3.51 4.06 -7.36
CA SER A 30 -3.76 4.52 -8.73
C SER A 30 -3.65 3.39 -9.77
N LEU A 31 -2.84 2.37 -9.49
CA LEU A 31 -2.73 1.13 -10.28
C LEU A 31 -3.86 0.12 -10.01
N GLY A 32 -4.81 0.48 -9.13
CA GLY A 32 -6.03 -0.27 -8.83
C GLY A 32 -5.94 -1.20 -7.62
N ALA A 33 -4.86 -1.16 -6.84
CA ALA A 33 -4.84 -1.88 -5.57
C ALA A 33 -5.81 -1.22 -4.57
N GLU A 34 -6.41 -2.02 -3.69
CA GLU A 34 -7.33 -1.56 -2.64
C GLU A 34 -6.59 -1.27 -1.33
N GLY A 35 -5.27 -1.35 -1.33
CA GLY A 35 -4.41 -1.08 -0.19
C GLY A 35 -3.03 -1.71 -0.36
N VAL A 36 -2.24 -1.60 0.71
CA VAL A 36 -0.85 -2.09 0.74
C VAL A 36 -0.57 -3.03 1.91
N LEU A 37 0.41 -3.92 1.73
CA LEU A 37 0.97 -4.80 2.76
C LEU A 37 2.42 -4.39 3.05
N LEU A 38 2.70 -4.12 4.32
CA LEU A 38 3.95 -3.54 4.81
C LEU A 38 4.69 -4.54 5.71
N ALA A 39 6.01 -4.39 5.81
CA ALA A 39 6.84 -5.21 6.69
C ALA A 39 8.03 -4.40 7.22
N SER A 40 9.23 -4.64 6.67
CA SER A 40 10.49 -4.05 7.15
C SER A 40 10.52 -2.52 7.11
N GLY A 41 9.78 -1.89 6.19
CA GLY A 41 9.65 -0.43 6.13
C GLY A 41 9.08 0.19 7.39
N VAL A 42 8.27 -0.56 8.16
CA VAL A 42 7.69 -0.12 9.43
C VAL A 42 8.41 -0.79 10.61
N THR A 43 8.60 -2.12 10.58
CA THR A 43 9.11 -2.86 11.75
C THR A 43 10.57 -2.56 12.09
N LYS A 44 11.34 -1.99 11.15
CA LYS A 44 12.73 -1.58 11.36
C LYS A 44 12.91 -0.06 11.38
N ALA A 45 11.82 0.71 11.39
CA ALA A 45 11.88 2.17 11.45
C ALA A 45 12.39 2.64 12.82
N THR A 46 13.22 3.69 12.82
CA THR A 46 13.63 4.36 14.06
C THR A 46 12.47 5.15 14.68
N ASP A 47 11.61 5.72 13.84
CA ASP A 47 10.38 6.39 14.24
C ASP A 47 9.18 5.80 13.50
N VAL A 48 8.50 4.86 14.15
CA VAL A 48 7.33 4.16 13.59
C VAL A 48 6.16 5.12 13.36
N ALA A 49 5.97 6.10 14.24
CA ALA A 49 4.84 7.02 14.14
C ALA A 49 4.98 7.93 12.91
N LEU A 50 6.19 8.45 12.68
CA LEU A 50 6.50 9.25 11.50
C LEU A 50 6.31 8.45 10.22
N VAL A 51 6.80 7.21 10.16
CA VAL A 51 6.64 6.35 8.97
C VAL A 51 5.17 6.05 8.71
N LEU A 52 4.39 5.72 9.74
CA LEU A 52 2.95 5.48 9.57
C LEU A 52 2.22 6.73 9.08
N ALA A 53 2.59 7.92 9.59
CA ALA A 53 2.02 9.19 9.13
C ALA A 53 2.36 9.48 7.66
N ASP A 54 3.61 9.22 7.23
CA ASP A 54 4.02 9.36 5.83
C ASP A 54 3.25 8.41 4.92
N LEU A 55 3.12 7.13 5.30
CA LEU A 55 2.40 6.11 4.53
C LEU A 55 0.94 6.48 4.23
N VAL A 56 0.29 7.26 5.11
CA VAL A 56 -1.09 7.72 4.90
C VAL A 56 -1.18 9.17 4.40
N SER A 57 -0.06 9.87 4.24
CA SER A 57 -0.02 11.32 3.95
C SER A 57 -0.65 11.71 2.62
N LYS A 58 -0.80 10.77 1.69
CA LYS A 58 -1.37 10.94 0.35
C LYS A 58 -2.75 10.29 0.18
N LEU A 59 -3.34 9.84 1.28
CA LEU A 59 -4.70 9.31 1.32
C LEU A 59 -5.63 10.44 1.75
N HIS A 60 -6.40 10.98 0.81
CA HIS A 60 -7.39 12.04 1.04
C HIS A 60 -8.67 11.70 0.29
#